data_AF-A0A8K0CW31-F1
#
_entry.id   AF-A0A8K0CW31-F1
#
_cell.length_a   1.000
_cell.length_b   1.000
_cell.length_c   1.000
_cell.angle_alpha   90.00
_cell.angle_beta   90.00
_cell.angle_gamma   90.00
#
_symmetry.space_group_name_H-M   'P 1'
#
loop_
_entity.id
_entity.type
_entity.pdbx_description
1 polymer ?
#
loop_
_entity_poly.entity_id
_entity_poly.type
_entity_poly.pdbx_seq_one_letter_code
_entity_poly.pdbx_strand_id
1 'polypeptide(L)'
;MNLNTAAVAGCMSTGNGYSNMEELLSVMNIPPMSSSTYKEHHRITSAGWEAVALEKMTEAAQEEAKHTISINSDNEEGYPLVPVVADG
;
A
#
# COMPACT_ATOMS: atom_id res chain seq x y z
N MET A 1 10.81 13.11 -4.10
CA MET A 1 11.10 11.77 -4.66
C MET A 1 12.03 11.94 -5.86
N ASN A 2 13.08 11.12 -6.00
CA ASN A 2 13.97 11.19 -7.17
C ASN A 2 13.42 10.37 -8.36
N LEU A 3 13.99 10.54 -9.56
CA LEU A 3 13.51 9.91 -10.79
C LEU A 3 13.46 8.38 -10.71
N ASN A 4 14.50 7.74 -10.18
CA ASN A 4 14.55 6.28 -10.08
C ASN A 4 13.49 5.74 -9.11
N THR A 5 13.34 6.38 -7.94
CA THR A 5 12.27 6.03 -7.00
C THR A 5 10.90 6.25 -7.62
N ALA A 6 10.71 7.32 -8.41
CA ALA A 6 9.44 7.56 -9.11
C ALA A 6 9.14 6.50 -10.17
N ALA A 7 10.14 6.10 -10.96
CA ALA A 7 10.00 5.02 -11.95
C ALA A 7 9.64 3.68 -11.28
N VAL A 8 10.34 3.32 -10.20
CA VAL A 8 10.05 2.10 -9.45
C VAL A 8 8.67 2.17 -8.78
N ALA A 9 8.30 3.30 -8.18
CA ALA A 9 6.97 3.48 -7.58
C ALA A 9 5.85 3.37 -8.61
N GLY A 10 6.03 3.96 -9.81
CA GLY A 10 5.07 3.81 -10.91
C GLY A 10 4.94 2.36 -11.38
N CYS A 11 6.07 1.66 -11.51
CA CYS A 11 6.10 0.22 -11.83
C CYS A 11 5.30 -0.58 -10.78
N MET A 12 5.63 -0.43 -9.50
CA MET A 12 4.95 -1.12 -8.39
C MET A 12 3.46 -0.79 -8.34
N SER A 13 3.07 0.47 -8.57
CA SER A 13 1.66 0.91 -8.52
C SER A 13 0.80 0.26 -9.61
N THR A 14 1.41 -0.21 -10.70
CA THR A 14 0.73 -0.95 -11.77
C THR A 14 0.80 -2.46 -11.59
N GLY A 15 1.30 -2.94 -10.44
CA GLY A 15 1.48 -4.36 -10.14
C GLY A 15 2.68 -5.00 -10.82
N ASN A 16 3.58 -4.20 -11.40
CA ASN A 16 4.73 -4.67 -12.15
C ASN A 16 5.99 -4.78 -11.28
N GLY A 17 6.89 -5.68 -11.67
CA GLY A 17 8.19 -5.91 -11.04
C GLY A 17 9.38 -5.45 -11.88
N TYR A 18 10.59 -5.81 -11.44
CA TYR A 18 11.84 -5.49 -12.15
C TYR A 18 11.83 -5.95 -13.61
N SER A 19 11.47 -7.21 -13.87
CA SER A 19 11.48 -7.79 -15.23
C SER A 19 10.56 -7.05 -16.18
N ASN A 20 9.38 -6.61 -15.72
CA ASN A 20 8.45 -5.83 -16.55
C ASN A 20 9.02 -4.45 -16.88
N MET A 21 9.68 -3.81 -15.91
CA MET A 21 10.34 -2.51 -16.14
C MET A 21 11.53 -2.65 -17.10
N GLU A 22 12.33 -3.69 -16.94
CA GLU A 22 13.46 -3.99 -17.83
C GLU A 22 12.98 -4.21 -19.27
N GLU A 23 11.93 -5.01 -19.46
CA GLU A 23 11.32 -5.26 -20.76
C GLU A 23 10.80 -3.96 -21.39
N LEU A 24 9.99 -3.19 -20.65
CA LEU A 24 9.40 -1.95 -21.13
C LEU A 24 10.47 -0.94 -21.58
N LEU A 25 11.49 -0.73 -20.76
CA LEU A 25 12.59 0.20 -21.08
C LEU A 25 13.41 -0.29 -22.27
N SER A 26 13.65 -1.60 -22.35
CA SER A 26 14.38 -2.21 -23.46
C SER A 26 13.64 -2.04 -24.80
N VAL A 27 12.31 -2.22 -24.82
CA VAL A 27 11.49 -1.99 -26.02
C VAL A 27 11.50 -0.52 -26.44
N MET A 28 11.60 0.41 -25.49
CA MET A 28 11.73 1.85 -25.76
C MET A 28 13.16 2.30 -26.07
N ASN A 29 14.13 1.37 -26.13
CA ASN A 29 15.56 1.66 -26.30
C ASN A 29 16.12 2.62 -25.22
N ILE A 30 15.60 2.51 -24.00
CA ILE A 30 16.07 3.21 -22.81
C ILE A 30 16.87 2.21 -21.95
N PRO A 31 18.13 2.51 -21.58
CA PRO A 31 18.89 1.62 -20.70
C PRO A 31 18.20 1.42 -19.35
N PRO A 32 17.86 0.18 -18.95
CA PRO A 32 17.25 -0.08 -17.65
C PRO A 32 18.29 0.07 -16.53
N MET A 33 17.81 0.41 -15.32
CA MET A 33 18.65 0.32 -14.14
C MET A 33 18.98 -1.14 -13.82
N SER A 34 20.07 -1.37 -13.08
CA SER A 34 20.41 -2.71 -12.61
C SER A 34 19.39 -3.24 -11.61
N SER A 35 19.30 -4.56 -11.48
CA SER A 35 18.45 -5.21 -10.47
C SER A 35 18.78 -4.76 -9.04
N SER A 36 20.06 -4.52 -8.71
CA SER A 36 20.45 -4.04 -7.38
C SER A 36 19.95 -2.62 -7.12
N THR A 37 20.06 -1.72 -8.10
CA THR A 37 19.52 -0.36 -7.99
C THR A 37 18.00 -0.37 -7.89
N TYR A 38 17.31 -1.20 -8.68
CA TYR A 38 15.87 -1.37 -8.56
C TYR A 38 15.46 -1.81 -7.15
N LYS A 39 16.12 -2.81 -6.58
CA LYS A 39 15.82 -3.33 -5.24
C LYS A 39 15.97 -2.26 -4.15
N GLU A 40 16.97 -1.39 -4.26
CA GLU A 40 17.15 -0.31 -3.30
C GLU A 40 16.00 0.71 -3.38
N HIS A 41 15.62 1.14 -4.58
CA HIS A 41 14.48 2.05 -4.76
C HIS A 41 13.13 1.41 -4.42
N HIS A 42 12.99 0.11 -4.66
CA HIS A 42 11.83 -0.68 -4.24
C HIS A 42 11.70 -0.70 -2.72
N ARG A 43 12.81 -0.93 -2.00
CA ARG A 43 12.84 -0.90 -0.53
C ARG A 43 12.44 0.46 0.02
N ILE A 44 12.96 1.55 -0.56
CA ILE A 44 12.59 2.92 -0.18
C ILE A 44 11.09 3.14 -0.37
N THR A 45 10.54 2.73 -1.51
CA THR A 45 9.11 2.88 -1.82
C THR A 45 8.24 2.05 -0.88
N SER A 46 8.62 0.79 -0.66
CA SER A 46 7.90 -0.15 0.21
C SER A 46 7.84 0.35 1.66
N ALA A 47 8.96 0.86 2.19
CA ALA A 47 8.99 1.41 3.55
C ALA A 47 8.05 2.62 3.71
N GLY A 48 7.97 3.48 2.69
CA GLY A 48 7.00 4.59 2.68
C GLY A 48 5.55 4.11 2.65
N TRP A 49 5.25 3.09 1.83
CA TRP A 49 3.92 2.50 1.76
C TRP A 49 3.51 1.81 3.06
N GLU A 50 4.41 1.05 3.68
CA GLU A 50 4.16 0.39 4.96
C GLU A 50 3.84 1.41 6.06
N ALA A 51 4.62 2.50 6.16
CA ALA A 51 4.39 3.55 7.14
C ALA A 51 3.00 4.20 6.97
N VAL A 52 2.63 4.57 5.73
CA VAL A 52 1.31 5.17 5.44
C VAL A 52 0.19 4.16 5.65
N ALA A 53 0.37 2.90 5.26
CA ALA A 53 -0.63 1.86 5.48
C ALA A 53 -0.89 1.69 6.98
N LEU A 54 0.15 1.62 7.81
CA LEU A 54 0.01 1.50 9.26
C LEU A 54 -0.68 2.71 9.89
N GLU A 55 -0.31 3.92 9.47
CA GLU A 55 -0.97 5.16 9.89
C GLU A 55 -2.47 5.12 9.57
N LYS A 56 -2.83 4.78 8.33
CA LYS A 56 -4.22 4.75 7.89
C LYS A 56 -5.03 3.63 8.53
N MET A 57 -4.45 2.45 8.75
CA MET A 57 -5.09 1.38 9.51
C MET A 57 -5.35 1.80 10.96
N THR A 58 -4.44 2.55 11.56
CA THR A 58 -4.60 3.06 12.93
C THR A 58 -5.70 4.12 13.00
N GLU A 59 -5.74 5.06 12.05
CA GLU A 59 -6.82 6.05 11.93
C GLU A 59 -8.18 5.37 11.74
N ALA A 60 -8.27 4.41 10.81
CA ALA A 60 -9.50 3.66 10.54
C ALA A 60 -9.99 2.91 11.80
N ALA A 61 -9.09 2.23 12.52
CA ALA A 61 -9.44 1.54 13.76
C ALA A 61 -10.02 2.48 14.84
N GLN A 62 -9.49 3.71 14.94
CA GLN A 62 -10.02 4.72 15.87
C GLN A 62 -11.40 5.23 15.45
N GLU A 63 -11.62 5.41 14.14
CA GLU A 63 -12.92 5.82 13.60
C GLU A 63 -13.97 4.71 13.78
N GLU A 64 -13.63 3.47 13.46
CA GLU A 64 -14.49 2.29 13.66
C GLU A 64 -14.90 2.12 15.14
N ALA A 65 -13.95 2.32 16.06
CA ALA A 65 -14.25 2.28 17.50
C ALA A 65 -15.25 3.37 17.91
N LYS A 66 -15.06 4.62 17.44
CA LYS A 66 -15.99 5.72 17.72
C LYS A 66 -17.38 5.45 17.15
N HIS A 67 -17.45 4.96 15.92
CA HIS A 67 -18.71 4.61 15.26
C HIS A 67 -19.44 3.51 16.02
N THR A 68 -18.72 2.52 16.52
CA THR A 68 -19.34 1.42 17.26
C THR A 68 -19.94 1.86 18.59
N ILE A 69 -19.24 2.72 19.34
CA ILE A 69 -19.74 3.31 20.58
C ILE A 69 -21.03 4.10 20.33
N SER A 70 -21.14 4.83 19.21
CA SER A 70 -22.33 5.63 18.93
C SER A 70 -23.57 4.80 18.62
N ILE A 71 -23.39 3.55 18.14
CA ILE A 71 -24.49 2.63 17.82
C ILE A 71 -24.70 1.54 18.89
N ASN A 72 -23.95 1.58 20.01
CA ASN A 72 -23.92 0.55 21.06
C ASN A 72 -23.76 -0.87 20.48
N SER A 73 -22.82 -1.03 19.53
CA SER A 73 -22.54 -2.30 18.86
C SER A 73 -21.24 -2.94 19.39
N ASP A 74 -21.04 -2.90 20.69
CA ASP A 74 -19.96 -3.57 21.40
C ASP A 74 -20.35 -5.01 21.78
N ASN A 75 -19.37 -5.91 21.83
CA ASN A 75 -19.58 -7.26 22.37
C ASN A 75 -19.55 -7.25 23.91
N GLU A 76 -19.82 -8.41 24.54
CA GLU A 76 -19.83 -8.55 26.01
C GLU A 76 -18.47 -8.20 26.67
N GLU A 77 -17.38 -8.14 25.90
CA GLU A 77 -16.03 -7.79 26.34
C GLU A 77 -15.64 -6.33 26.02
N GLY A 78 -16.55 -5.56 25.40
CA GLY A 78 -16.34 -4.14 25.04
C GLY A 78 -15.58 -3.90 23.73
N TYR A 79 -15.39 -4.93 22.90
CA TYR A 79 -14.78 -4.76 21.59
C TYR A 79 -15.79 -4.23 20.56
N PRO A 80 -15.38 -3.25 19.73
CA PRO A 80 -16.24 -2.71 18.70
C PRO A 80 -16.52 -3.74 17.59
N LEU A 81 -17.81 -4.03 17.32
CA LEU A 81 -18.26 -4.87 16.22
C LEU A 81 -18.70 -4.01 15.03
N VAL A 82 -18.19 -4.34 13.84
CA VAL A 82 -18.68 -3.77 12.57
C VAL A 82 -19.84 -4.64 12.07
N PRO A 83 -21.07 -4.12 11.98
CA PRO A 83 -22.22 -4.90 11.52
C PRO A 83 -22.10 -5.18 10.03
N VAL A 84 -22.00 -6.47 9.65
CA VAL A 84 -22.08 -6.90 8.26
C VAL A 84 -23.55 -7.10 7.91
N VAL A 85 -24.08 -6.28 7.00
CA VAL A 85 -25.41 -6.47 6.42
C VAL A 85 -25.24 -7.28 5.14
N ALA A 86 -25.72 -8.52 5.14
CA ALA A 86 -25.79 -9.31 3.92
C ALA A 86 -27.06 -8.94 3.14
N ASP A 87 -26.93 -8.65 1.85
CA ASP A 87 -28.06 -8.57 0.95
C ASP A 87 -28.62 -9.99 0.75
N GLY A 88 -29.91 -10.18 1.06
CA GLY A 88 -30.62 -11.46 0.98
C GLY A 88 -31.09 -11.84 -0.42
#